data_AF-A0A527ZKY1-F1
#
_entry.id   AF-A0A527ZKY1-F1
#
_cell.length_a   1.000
_cell.length_b   1.000
_cell.length_c   1.000
_cell.angle_alpha   90.00
_cell.angle_beta   90.00
_cell.angle_gamma   90.00
#
_symmetry.space_group_name_H-M   'P 1'
#
loop_
_entity.id
_entity.type
_entity.pdbx_description
1 polymer ?
#
loop_
_entity_poly.entity_id
_entity_poly.type
_entity_poly.pdbx_seq_one_letter_code
_entity_poly.pdbx_strand_id
1 'polypeptide(L)'
;DEALLERARREIEGVFVTPNTNVRGLCGGRTTGAGLASAPVVAFLDDDAIADERWLDELLMPYAHPRVLGVGGRLEPLRRKPRPWWFLC
;
A
#
# COMPACT_ATOMS: atom_id res chain seq x y z
N ASP A 1 1.95 7.65 19.12
CA ASP A 1 1.16 7.14 20.25
C ASP A 1 1.69 5.75 20.52
N GLU A 2 2.30 5.55 21.70
CA GLU A 2 2.97 4.30 22.05
C GLU A 2 1.96 3.16 22.23
N ALA A 3 0.81 3.45 22.86
CA ALA A 3 -0.23 2.44 23.09
C ALA A 3 -0.82 1.91 21.77
N LEU A 4 -0.98 2.80 20.77
CA LEU A 4 -1.42 2.40 19.43
C LEU A 4 -0.40 1.50 18.74
N LEU A 5 0.90 1.82 18.86
CA LEU A 5 1.98 1.02 18.26
C LEU A 5 2.05 -0.38 18.88
N GLU A 6 2.03 -0.46 20.21
CA GLU A 6 2.02 -1.74 20.94
C GLU A 6 0.82 -2.59 20.56
N ARG A 7 -0.37 -1.97 20.46
CA ARG A 7 -1.58 -2.66 20.03
C ARG A 7 -1.45 -3.20 18.60
N ALA A 8 -1.00 -2.39 17.65
CA ALA A 8 -0.85 -2.79 16.25
C ALA A 8 0.15 -3.95 16.08
N ARG A 9 1.27 -3.92 16.81
CA ARG A 9 2.26 -5.02 16.83
C ARG A 9 1.70 -6.34 17.35
N ARG A 10 0.74 -6.27 18.28
CA ARG A 10 0.10 -7.47 18.86
C ARG A 10 -1.01 -8.01 17.96
N GLU A 11 -1.79 -7.13 17.33
CA GLU A 11 -3.01 -7.51 16.61
C GLU A 11 -2.77 -7.82 15.12
N ILE A 12 -1.70 -7.32 14.51
CA ILE A 12 -1.40 -7.56 13.10
C ILE A 12 -0.23 -8.53 12.98
N GLU A 13 -0.55 -9.77 12.65
CA GLU A 13 0.43 -10.86 12.53
C GLU A 13 1.13 -10.86 11.16
N GLY A 14 2.33 -11.44 11.11
CA GLY A 14 3.07 -11.62 9.85
C GLY A 14 3.64 -10.36 9.21
N VAL A 15 3.62 -9.22 9.91
CA VAL A 15 4.09 -7.93 9.40
C VAL A 15 5.08 -7.26 10.37
N PHE A 16 5.90 -6.34 9.84
CA PHE A 16 6.73 -5.46 10.64
C PHE A 16 6.04 -4.11 10.86
N VAL A 17 5.70 -3.78 12.11
CA VAL A 17 5.02 -2.53 12.46
C VAL A 17 6.01 -1.52 13.07
N THR A 18 6.05 -0.32 12.48
CA THR A 18 6.93 0.79 12.87
C THR A 18 6.14 2.09 13.07
N PRO A 19 6.54 2.97 13.99
CA PRO A 19 6.02 4.34 14.01
C PRO A 19 6.46 5.12 12.77
N ASN A 20 5.66 6.10 12.35
CA ASN A 20 6.06 7.07 11.34
C ASN A 20 7.14 8.00 11.92
N THR A 21 8.30 8.08 11.27
CA THR A 21 9.45 8.91 11.68
C THR A 21 9.59 10.19 10.84
N ASN A 22 8.65 10.43 9.93
CA ASN A 22 8.60 11.58 9.04
C ASN A 22 7.38 12.47 9.36
N VAL A 23 7.02 13.37 8.44
CA VAL A 23 5.84 14.24 8.57
C VAL A 23 4.59 13.41 8.87
N ARG A 24 3.78 13.86 9.84
CA ARG A 24 2.53 13.20 10.20
C ARG A 24 1.59 13.12 8.99
N GLY A 25 1.07 11.92 8.73
CA GLY A 25 0.16 11.63 7.62
C GLY A 25 0.67 10.53 6.71
N LEU A 26 -0.10 10.25 5.65
CA LEU A 26 0.13 9.14 4.73
C LEU A 26 1.51 9.20 4.05
N CYS A 27 1.91 10.39 3.55
CA CYS A 27 3.19 10.55 2.88
C CYS A 27 4.37 10.18 3.79
N GLY A 28 4.40 10.67 5.02
CA GLY A 28 5.49 10.32 5.95
C GLY A 28 5.47 8.84 6.34
N GLY A 29 4.30 8.24 6.47
CA GLY A 29 4.17 6.79 6.69
C GLY A 29 4.80 5.99 5.54
N ARG A 30 4.46 6.32 4.28
CA ARG A 30 5.01 5.68 3.08
C ARG A 30 6.53 5.87 2.98
N THR A 31 7.04 7.07 3.21
CA THR A 31 8.48 7.34 3.20
C THR A 31 9.22 6.58 4.29
N THR A 32 8.64 6.49 5.50
CA THR A 32 9.22 5.71 6.61
C THR A 32 9.33 4.23 6.25
N GLY A 33 8.25 3.64 5.72
CA GLY A 33 8.26 2.24 5.28
C GLY A 33 9.25 1.98 4.14
N ALA A 34 9.29 2.86 3.14
CA ALA A 34 10.22 2.74 2.02
C ALA A 34 11.70 2.80 2.47
N GLY A 35 12.01 3.64 3.46
CA GLY A 35 13.37 3.72 4.02
C GLY A 35 13.81 2.48 4.81
N LEU A 36 12.88 1.61 5.20
CA LEU A 36 13.15 0.36 5.92
C LEU A 36 13.11 -0.86 4.99
N ALA A 37 12.55 -0.74 3.80
CA ALA A 37 12.48 -1.83 2.83
C ALA A 37 13.86 -2.16 2.25
N SER A 38 14.17 -3.45 2.13
CA SER A 38 15.41 -3.95 1.55
C SER A 38 15.26 -4.54 0.14
N ALA A 39 14.01 -4.70 -0.31
CA ALA A 39 13.72 -5.26 -1.62
C ALA A 39 14.02 -4.24 -2.75
N PRO A 40 14.35 -4.71 -3.98
CA PRO A 40 14.58 -3.83 -5.12
C PRO A 40 13.36 -3.02 -5.55
N VAL A 41 12.15 -3.47 -5.17
CA VAL A 41 10.87 -2.84 -5.49
C VAL A 41 10.07 -2.72 -4.20
N VAL A 42 9.46 -1.55 -3.99
CA VAL A 42 8.51 -1.30 -2.90
C VAL A 42 7.12 -1.17 -3.49
N ALA A 43 6.20 -2.02 -3.06
CA ALA A 43 4.79 -1.95 -3.42
C ALA A 43 3.99 -1.37 -2.25
N PHE A 44 3.11 -0.41 -2.54
CA PHE A 44 2.20 0.18 -1.56
C PHE A 44 0.79 -0.39 -1.76
N LEU A 45 0.12 -0.73 -0.67
CA LEU A 45 -1.28 -1.12 -0.63
C LEU A 45 -1.95 -0.36 0.52
N ASP A 46 -3.11 0.22 0.26
CA ASP A 46 -3.91 0.90 1.28
C ASP A 46 -4.64 -0.13 2.17
N ASP A 47 -4.96 0.23 3.40
CA ASP A 47 -5.54 -0.67 4.41
C ASP A 47 -7.00 -1.05 4.13
N ASP A 48 -7.65 -0.36 3.20
CA ASP A 48 -9.00 -0.62 2.72
C ASP A 48 -9.04 -1.29 1.33
N ALA A 49 -7.89 -1.74 0.82
CA ALA A 49 -7.77 -2.41 -0.46
C ALA A 49 -7.60 -3.94 -0.32
N ILE A 50 -8.10 -4.67 -1.31
CA ILE A 50 -7.88 -6.11 -1.47
C ILE A 50 -7.04 -6.29 -2.72
N ALA A 51 -5.90 -6.98 -2.58
CA ALA A 51 -5.03 -7.28 -3.70
C ALA A 51 -5.60 -8.44 -4.54
N ASP A 52 -5.60 -8.29 -5.88
CA ASP A 52 -5.83 -9.40 -6.80
C ASP A 52 -4.72 -10.44 -6.64
N GLU A 53 -5.03 -11.73 -6.82
CA GLU A 53 -4.04 -12.81 -6.64
C GLU A 53 -2.79 -12.64 -7.51
N ARG A 54 -2.93 -12.02 -8.70
CA ARG A 54 -1.83 -11.80 -9.65
C ARG A 54 -1.28 -10.38 -9.64
N TRP A 55 -1.74 -9.52 -8.72
CA TRP A 55 -1.42 -8.09 -8.75
C TRP A 55 0.09 -7.81 -8.79
N LEU A 56 0.87 -8.52 -7.99
CA LEU A 56 2.31 -8.28 -7.88
C LEU A 56 3.03 -8.75 -9.13
N ASP A 57 2.69 -9.91 -9.68
CA ASP A 57 3.27 -10.44 -10.92
C ASP A 57 3.02 -9.49 -12.09
N GLU A 58 1.80 -8.98 -12.21
CA GLU A 58 1.42 -8.03 -13.27
C GLU A 58 2.11 -6.67 -13.09
N LEU A 59 2.26 -6.18 -11.85
CA LEU A 59 3.00 -4.96 -11.54
C LEU A 59 4.51 -5.12 -11.77
N LEU A 60 5.07 -6.31 -11.59
CA LEU A 60 6.50 -6.54 -11.78
C LEU A 60 6.90 -6.66 -13.25
N MET A 61 6.00 -7.12 -14.13
CA MET A 61 6.29 -7.36 -15.54
C MET A 61 6.93 -6.16 -16.28
N PRO A 62 6.47 -4.90 -16.12
CA PRO A 62 7.08 -3.74 -16.80
C PRO A 62 8.52 -3.44 -16.37
N TYR A 63 8.95 -3.86 -15.16
CA TYR A 63 10.32 -3.65 -14.68
C TYR A 63 11.36 -4.49 -15.44
N ALA A 64 10.95 -5.43 -16.30
CA ALA A 64 11.85 -6.04 -17.27
C ALA A 64 12.54 -5.00 -18.18
N HIS A 65 11.92 -3.83 -18.35
CA HIS A 65 12.55 -2.70 -19.03
C HIS A 65 13.29 -1.80 -18.00
N PRO A 66 14.63 -1.66 -18.07
CA PRO A 66 15.45 -1.06 -17.00
C PRO A 66 15.22 0.45 -16.77
N ARG A 67 14.53 1.15 -17.68
CA ARG A 67 14.16 2.57 -17.51
C ARG A 67 12.80 2.78 -16.82
N VAL A 68 12.09 1.72 -16.44
CA VAL A 68 10.81 1.85 -15.72
C VAL A 68 11.11 2.12 -14.25
N LEU A 69 10.71 3.29 -13.77
CA LEU A 69 10.94 3.71 -12.38
C LEU A 69 9.75 3.42 -11.46
N GLY A 70 8.56 3.25 -12.04
CA GLY A 70 7.32 3.06 -11.29
C GLY A 70 6.20 2.53 -12.16
N VAL A 71 5.28 1.82 -11.54
CA VAL A 71 4.09 1.23 -12.14
C VAL A 71 2.87 1.56 -11.29
N GLY A 72 1.68 1.51 -11.90
CA GLY A 72 0.41 1.69 -11.20
C GLY A 72 -0.53 0.54 -11.56
N GLY A 73 -1.28 0.06 -10.57
CA GLY A 73 -2.31 -0.95 -10.76
C GLY A 73 -3.65 -0.34 -11.12
N ARG A 74 -4.54 -1.17 -11.67
CA ARG A 74 -5.95 -0.81 -11.82
C ARG A 74 -6.65 -0.89 -10.47
N LEU A 75 -7.38 0.16 -10.11
CA LEU A 75 -8.25 0.15 -8.94
C LEU A 75 -9.68 -0.17 -9.37
N GLU A 76 -10.25 -1.24 -8.81
CA GLU A 76 -11.64 -1.63 -9.05
C GLU A 76 -12.47 -1.41 -7.78
N PRO A 77 -13.53 -0.57 -7.83
CA PRO A 77 -14.36 -0.33 -6.66
C PRO A 77 -15.16 -1.57 -6.27
N LEU A 78 -14.98 -2.05 -5.04
CA LEU A 78 -15.83 -3.10 -4.47
C LEU A 78 -17.20 -2.50 -4.05
N ARG A 79 -18.18 -2.57 -4.96
CA ARG A 79 -19.51 -1.99 -4.72
C ARG A 79 -20.47 -3.01 -4.12
N ARG A 80 -20.93 -2.76 -2.89
CA ARG A 80 -22.10 -3.46 -2.32
C ARG A 80 -23.44 -2.92 -2.81
N LYS A 81 -23.47 -1.70 -3.37
CA LYS A 81 -24.67 -1.04 -3.90
C LYS A 81 -24.42 -0.41 -5.27
N PRO A 82 -25.46 -0.25 -6.10
CA PRO A 82 -25.35 0.47 -7.36
C PRO A 82 -24.76 1.86 -7.15
N ARG A 83 -23.99 2.30 -8.14
CA ARG A 83 -23.34 3.60 -8.14
C ARG A 83 -24.40 4.72 -8.21
N PRO A 84 -24.45 5.66 -7.24
CA PRO A 84 -25.42 6.76 -7.29
C PRO A 84 -25.12 7.67 -8.48
N TRP A 85 -26.17 8.26 -9.06
CA TRP A 85 -26.08 9.07 -10.28
C TRP A 85 -25.25 10.35 -10.12
N TRP A 86 -25.10 10.86 -8.90
CA TRP A 86 -24.29 12.04 -8.58
C TRP A 86 -22.81 11.73 -8.32
N PHE A 87 -22.43 10.46 -8.25
CA PHE A 87 -21.03 10.08 -8.13
C PHE A 87 -20.41 10.04 -9.53
N LEU A 88 -19.53 10.98 -9.86
CA LEU A 88 -18.66 10.95 -11.05
C LEU A 88 -17.35 10.22 -10.71
N CYS A 89 -16.83 9.43 -11.65
CA CYS A 89 -15.63 8.60 -11.43
C CYS A 89 -14.41 9.48 -11.22
#